data_AF-A0A1A8RI42-F1
#
_entry.id   AF-A0A1A8RI42-F1
#
_cell.length_a   1.000
_cell.length_b   1.000
_cell.length_c   1.000
_cell.angle_alpha   90.00
_cell.angle_beta   90.00
_cell.angle_gamma   90.00
#
_symmetry.space_group_name_H-M   'P 1'
#
loop_
_entity.id
_entity.type
_entity.pdbx_description
1 polymer ?
#
loop_
_entity_poly.entity_id
_entity_poly.type
_entity_poly.pdbx_seq_one_letter_code
_entity_poly.pdbx_strand_id
1 'polypeptide(L)'
;VSQTAASRAGSTEQEGAELESSRRNWCSVCRVVRPPRAGHCRICGVCVLRLDHHCVWINNCVGQANHRSFLLTLVFFLFTSLYGISLALQSVCPR
;
A
#
# COMPACT_ATOMS: atom_id res chain seq x y z
N VAL A 1 13.25 2.37 50.85
CA VAL A 1 12.42 2.71 49.68
C VAL A 1 13.32 2.66 48.45
N SER A 2 13.29 1.54 47.72
CA SER A 2 14.24 1.27 46.64
C SER A 2 13.86 2.03 45.36
N GLN A 3 14.87 2.51 44.64
CA GLN A 3 14.81 3.45 43.52
C GLN A 3 14.27 2.77 42.24
N THR A 4 13.47 3.47 41.44
CA THR A 4 13.13 3.08 40.05
C THR A 4 13.62 4.15 39.05
N ALA A 5 14.92 4.15 38.78
CA ALA A 5 15.55 4.98 37.73
C ALA A 5 15.26 4.48 36.29
N ALA A 6 14.62 3.32 36.13
CA ALA A 6 14.39 2.67 34.84
C ALA A 6 13.27 3.27 33.98
N SER A 7 12.34 4.04 34.56
CA SER A 7 11.17 4.58 33.83
C SER A 7 11.50 5.83 32.99
N ARG A 8 12.52 6.60 33.38
CA ARG A 8 12.82 7.92 32.78
C ARG A 8 13.75 7.84 31.56
N ALA A 9 14.46 6.73 31.37
CA ALA A 9 15.32 6.49 30.21
C ALA A 9 14.55 5.98 28.99
N GLY A 10 13.48 5.19 29.21
CA GLY A 10 12.66 4.65 28.11
C GLY A 10 11.85 5.70 27.35
N SER A 11 11.46 6.79 27.99
CA SER A 11 10.71 7.87 27.36
C SER A 11 11.56 8.73 26.41
N THR A 12 12.80 9.05 26.78
CA THR A 12 13.70 9.91 25.98
C THR A 12 14.26 9.19 24.76
N GLU A 13 14.50 7.87 24.84
CA GLU A 13 14.92 7.06 23.69
C GLU A 13 13.78 6.82 22.69
N GLN A 14 12.54 6.65 23.18
CA GLN A 14 11.36 6.52 22.33
C GLN A 14 11.03 7.84 21.61
N GLU A 15 11.07 8.97 22.31
CA GLU A 15 10.78 10.29 21.73
C GLU A 15 11.80 10.70 20.66
N GLY A 16 13.09 10.38 20.86
CA GLY A 16 14.14 10.58 19.87
C GLY A 16 14.00 9.69 18.63
N ALA A 17 13.60 8.43 18.80
CA ALA A 17 13.36 7.51 17.69
C ALA A 17 12.11 7.89 16.87
N GLU A 18 11.07 8.40 17.51
CA GLU A 18 9.82 8.81 16.87
C GLU A 18 9.99 10.10 16.04
N LEU A 19 10.78 11.06 16.55
CA LEU A 19 11.18 12.26 15.81
C LEU A 19 12.03 11.94 14.58
N GLU A 20 13.01 11.05 14.70
CA GLU A 20 13.86 10.63 13.58
C GLU A 20 13.09 9.81 12.53
N SER A 21 12.14 8.97 12.97
CA SER A 21 11.17 8.31 12.10
C SER A 21 10.30 9.32 11.35
N SER A 22 9.76 10.32 12.05
CA SER A 22 8.93 11.37 11.46
C SER A 22 9.69 12.20 10.41
N ARG A 23 10.97 12.53 10.67
CA ARG A 23 11.85 13.21 9.70
C ARG A 23 12.08 12.36 8.44
N ARG A 24 12.38 11.07 8.58
CA ARG A 24 12.56 10.16 7.44
C ARG A 24 11.28 9.94 6.63
N ASN A 25 10.14 10.01 7.30
CA ASN A 25 8.84 9.82 6.67
C ASN A 25 8.21 11.12 6.13
N TRP A 26 8.84 12.28 6.32
CA TRP A 26 8.38 13.52 5.69
C TRP A 26 8.32 13.38 4.16
N CYS A 27 7.26 13.90 3.56
CA CYS A 27 7.13 14.06 2.11
C CYS A 27 7.25 15.56 1.77
N SER A 28 8.28 15.93 1.01
CA SER A 28 8.50 17.32 0.59
C SER A 28 7.44 17.84 -0.38
N VAL A 29 6.88 16.97 -1.23
CA VAL A 29 5.88 17.33 -2.26
C VAL A 29 4.51 17.61 -1.61
N CYS A 30 4.01 16.65 -0.84
CA CYS A 30 2.70 16.76 -0.17
C CYS A 30 2.75 17.52 1.16
N ARG A 31 3.96 17.84 1.65
CA ARG A 31 4.20 18.56 2.92
C ARG A 31 3.51 17.89 4.13
N VAL A 32 3.63 16.57 4.21
CA VAL A 32 3.02 15.75 5.27
C VAL A 32 4.01 14.71 5.79
N VAL A 33 3.96 14.40 7.08
CA VAL A 33 4.64 13.23 7.65
C VAL A 33 3.87 12.00 7.20
N ARG A 34 4.50 11.14 6.40
CA ARG A 34 3.86 9.90 5.96
C ARG A 34 3.71 8.97 7.18
N PRO A 35 2.52 8.42 7.44
CA PRO A 35 2.41 7.37 8.44
C PRO A 35 3.18 6.12 7.98
N PRO A 36 3.46 5.17 8.88
CA PRO A 36 4.20 3.96 8.55
C PRO A 36 3.63 3.25 7.31
N ARG A 37 4.51 2.83 6.40
CA ARG A 37 4.19 2.17 5.12
C ARG A 37 3.46 3.03 4.09
N ALA A 38 3.14 4.29 4.35
CA ALA A 38 2.63 5.18 3.32
C ALA A 38 3.75 5.62 2.36
N GLY A 39 3.41 5.78 1.09
CA GLY A 39 4.35 6.15 0.04
C GLY A 39 3.81 7.29 -0.82
N HIS A 40 4.69 8.11 -1.38
CA HIS A 40 4.31 9.12 -2.37
C HIS A 40 4.37 8.51 -3.77
N CYS A 41 3.25 8.49 -4.47
CA CYS A 41 3.20 8.10 -5.86
C CYS A 41 3.60 9.29 -6.73
N ARG A 42 4.72 9.18 -7.46
CA ARG A 42 5.18 10.26 -8.35
C ARG A 42 4.27 10.48 -9.56
N ILE A 43 3.55 9.44 -9.99
CA ILE A 43 2.65 9.49 -11.15
C ILE A 43 1.37 10.23 -10.80
N CYS A 44 0.74 9.87 -9.66
CA CYS A 44 -0.47 10.55 -9.20
C CYS A 44 -0.20 11.86 -8.45
N GLY A 45 1.05 12.11 -8.02
CA GLY A 45 1.43 13.30 -7.25
C GLY A 45 0.87 13.34 -5.82
N VAL A 46 0.48 12.19 -5.26
CA VAL A 46 -0.18 12.11 -3.95
C VAL A 46 0.45 11.04 -3.04
N CYS A 47 0.37 11.26 -1.73
CA CYS A 47 0.70 10.23 -0.74
C CYS A 47 -0.46 9.26 -0.55
N VAL A 48 -0.16 7.96 -0.58
CA VAL A 48 -1.14 6.87 -0.45
C VAL A 48 -0.77 6.01 0.76
N LEU A 49 -1.77 5.72 1.59
CA LEU A 49 -1.61 4.84 2.76
C LEU A 49 -1.35 3.41 2.34
N ARG A 50 -0.35 2.76 2.96
CA ARG A 50 0.13 1.41 2.57
C ARG A 50 0.25 1.29 1.06
N LEU A 51 0.92 2.25 0.43
CA LEU A 51 1.11 2.26 -1.02
C LEU A 51 1.77 0.93 -1.43
N ASP A 52 1.10 0.21 -2.33
CA ASP A 52 1.65 -0.97 -2.96
C ASP A 52 2.30 -0.55 -4.28
N HIS A 53 1.50 -0.10 -5.25
CA HIS A 53 2.01 0.40 -6.53
C HIS A 53 1.02 1.36 -7.23
N HIS A 54 1.49 2.06 -8.26
CA HIS A 54 0.61 2.70 -9.23
C HIS A 54 0.31 1.71 -10.35
N CYS A 55 -0.96 1.35 -10.52
CA CYS A 55 -1.36 0.42 -11.55
C CYS A 55 -1.86 1.19 -12.78
N VAL A 56 -1.11 1.07 -13.87
CA VAL A 56 -1.44 1.73 -15.15
C VAL A 56 -2.75 1.21 -15.75
N TRP A 57 -3.11 -0.05 -15.47
CA TRP A 57 -4.30 -0.70 -16.03
C TRP A 57 -5.61 -0.13 -15.49
N ILE A 58 -5.62 0.30 -14.23
CA ILE A 58 -6.77 0.96 -13.60
C ILE A 58 -6.58 2.47 -13.49
N ASN A 59 -5.46 2.99 -14.03
CA ASN A 59 -5.03 4.38 -13.91
C ASN A 59 -5.15 4.93 -12.47
N ASN A 60 -4.74 4.13 -11.48
CA ASN A 60 -4.93 4.45 -10.07
C ASN A 60 -3.88 3.75 -9.19
N CYS A 61 -3.60 4.33 -8.02
CA CYS A 61 -2.77 3.67 -7.02
C CYS A 61 -3.52 2.54 -6.33
N VAL A 62 -2.83 1.42 -6.16
CA VAL A 62 -3.24 0.34 -5.26
C VAL A 62 -2.61 0.62 -3.89
N GLY A 63 -3.45 0.73 -2.87
CA GLY A 63 -3.06 0.97 -1.50
C GLY A 63 -4.14 0.54 -0.52
N GLN A 64 -4.07 1.00 0.73
CA GLN A 64 -4.94 0.51 1.80
C GLN A 64 -6.44 0.54 1.46
N ALA A 65 -6.91 1.61 0.79
CA ALA A 65 -8.32 1.83 0.53
C ALA A 65 -8.92 0.88 -0.52
N ASN A 66 -8.12 0.34 -1.44
CA ASN A 66 -8.62 -0.46 -2.57
C ASN A 66 -7.88 -1.79 -2.76
N HIS A 67 -6.90 -2.14 -1.93
CA HIS A 67 -6.11 -3.37 -2.06
C HIS A 67 -6.99 -4.64 -2.12
N ARG A 68 -8.06 -4.71 -1.30
CA ARG A 68 -8.99 -5.86 -1.32
C ARG A 68 -9.76 -5.94 -2.63
N SER A 69 -10.31 -4.82 -3.09
CA SER A 69 -11.05 -4.73 -4.34
C SER A 69 -10.16 -5.03 -5.55
N PHE A 70 -8.88 -4.61 -5.51
CA PHE A 70 -7.90 -4.95 -6.54
C PHE A 70 -7.65 -6.46 -6.62
N LEU A 71 -7.46 -7.14 -5.48
CA LEU A 71 -7.33 -8.61 -5.45
C LEU A 71 -8.58 -9.32 -6.00
N LEU A 72 -9.78 -8.86 -5.61
CA LEU A 72 -11.02 -9.41 -6.17
C LEU A 72 -11.09 -9.22 -7.69
N THR A 73 -10.66 -8.05 -8.19
CA THR A 73 -10.61 -7.77 -9.63
C THR A 73 -9.68 -8.75 -10.37
N LEU A 74 -8.51 -9.08 -9.80
CA LEU A 74 -7.60 -10.07 -10.38
C LEU A 74 -8.22 -11.47 -10.43
N VAL A 75 -8.94 -11.87 -9.37
CA VAL A 75 -9.64 -13.15 -9.32
C VAL A 75 -10.75 -13.21 -10.37
N PHE A 76 -11.59 -12.18 -10.48
CA PHE A 76 -12.61 -12.11 -11.52
C PHE A 76 -12.01 -12.14 -12.92
N PHE A 77 -10.94 -11.37 -13.16
CA PHE A 77 -10.24 -11.36 -14.45
C PHE A 77 -9.72 -12.75 -14.83
N LEU A 78 -9.19 -13.52 -13.87
CA LEU A 78 -8.77 -14.90 -14.10
C LEU A 78 -9.95 -15.78 -14.54
N PHE A 79 -11.07 -15.76 -13.80
CA PHE A 79 -12.22 -16.58 -14.11
C PHE A 79 -12.87 -16.21 -15.45
N THR A 80 -13.03 -14.92 -15.74
CA THR A 80 -13.59 -14.46 -17.01
C THR A 80 -12.68 -14.81 -18.19
N SER A 81 -11.36 -14.72 -18.01
CA SER A 81 -10.39 -15.13 -19.03
C SER A 81 -10.48 -16.64 -19.33
N LEU A 82 -10.53 -17.48 -18.28
CA LEU A 82 -10.68 -18.93 -18.45
C LEU A 82 -12.00 -19.30 -19.15
N TYR A 83 -13.10 -18.64 -18.75
CA TYR A 83 -14.40 -18.83 -19.38
C TYR A 83 -14.39 -18.41 -20.85
N GLY A 84 -13.81 -17.24 -21.16
CA GLY A 84 -13.66 -16.75 -22.53
C GLY A 84 -12.81 -17.67 -23.41
N ILE A 85 -11.69 -18.18 -22.88
CA ILE A 85 -10.85 -19.17 -23.58
C ILE A 85 -11.65 -20.44 -23.85
N SER A 86 -12.38 -20.97 -22.87
CA SER A 86 -13.22 -22.17 -23.05
C SER A 86 -14.27 -21.97 -24.15
N LEU A 87 -14.98 -20.83 -24.13
CA LEU A 87 -15.95 -20.48 -25.16
C LEU A 87 -15.31 -20.39 -26.55
N ALA A 88 -14.14 -19.75 -26.66
CA ALA A 88 -13.42 -19.61 -27.91
C ALA A 88 -12.96 -20.98 -28.45
N LEU A 89 -12.46 -21.86 -27.58
CA LEU A 89 -12.07 -23.21 -27.99
C LEU A 89 -13.27 -24.04 -28.45
N GLN A 90 -14.41 -23.93 -27.76
CA GLN A 90 -15.65 -24.61 -28.16
C GLN A 90 -16.24 -24.08 -29.47
N SER A 91 -16.04 -22.80 -29.80
CA SER A 91 -16.57 -22.20 -31.03
C SER A 91 -15.66 -22.42 -32.24
N VAL A 92 -14.33 -22.45 -32.04
CA VAL A 92 -13.34 -22.62 -33.13
C VAL A 92 -13.03 -24.09 -33.42
N CYS A 93 -13.13 -24.98 -32.43
CA CYS A 93 -13.16 -26.42 -32.64
C CYS A 93 -14.61 -26.91 -32.54
N PRO A 94 -15.44 -26.74 -33.59
CA PRO A 94 -16.68 -27.48 -33.67
C PRO A 94 -16.33 -28.97 -33.65
N ARG A 95 -16.99 -29.72 -32.76
CA ARG A 95 -16.89 -31.18 -32.74
C ARG A 95 -17.29 -31.76 -34.09
#